data_AF-A0A058ZHY4-F1
#
_entry.id   AF-A0A058ZHY4-F1
#
_cell.length_a   1.000
_cell.length_b   1.000
_cell.length_c   1.000
_cell.angle_alpha   90.00
_cell.angle_beta   90.00
_cell.angle_gamma   90.00
#
_symmetry.space_group_name_H-M   'P 1'
#
loop_
_entity.id
_entity.type
_entity.pdbx_description
1 polymer ?
#
loop_
_entity_poly.entity_id
_entity_poly.type
_entity_poly.pdbx_seq_one_letter_code
_entity_poly.pdbx_strand_id
1 'polypeptide(L)'
;MKAKEKAKQADFGGVSSMEGLDMAGRLSNAIMDFIGKSGAEFVEFVNARLQEDAKVQQALLSCQNVEDLSRVQADFVRTALEQYTEETGRMIRLSSAASQEILGAALKKSA
;
A
#
# COMPACT_ATOMS: atom_id res chain seq x y z
N MET A 1 -27.18 -29.76 40.52
CA MET A 1 -26.49 -29.89 39.22
C MET A 1 -26.84 -28.81 38.17
N LYS A 2 -27.91 -28.00 38.31
CA LYS A 2 -28.30 -27.01 37.26
C LYS A 2 -27.60 -25.63 37.33
N ALA A 3 -26.81 -25.36 38.37
CA ALA A 3 -26.11 -24.07 38.53
C ALA A 3 -24.78 -23.99 37.76
N LYS A 4 -24.11 -25.13 37.52
CA LYS A 4 -22.83 -25.18 36.79
C LYS A 4 -22.99 -25.14 35.26
N GLU A 5 -24.18 -25.43 34.74
CA GLU A 5 -24.46 -25.45 33.31
C GLU A 5 -24.74 -24.05 32.74
N LYS A 6 -25.40 -23.17 33.52
CA LYS A 6 -25.65 -21.77 33.13
C LYS A 6 -24.39 -20.89 33.18
N ALA A 7 -23.40 -21.25 33.99
CA ALA A 7 -22.11 -20.54 34.03
C ALA A 7 -21.23 -20.84 32.81
N LYS A 8 -21.46 -21.96 32.12
CA LYS A 8 -20.67 -22.37 30.94
C LYS A 8 -21.22 -21.81 29.63
N GLN A 9 -22.43 -21.27 29.63
CA GLN A 9 -23.09 -20.72 28.44
C GLN A 9 -22.88 -19.21 28.25
N ALA A 10 -22.21 -18.54 29.20
CA ALA A 10 -21.87 -17.12 29.12
C ALA A 10 -20.42 -16.85 28.61
N ASP A 11 -19.65 -17.90 28.33
CA ASP A 11 -18.20 -17.79 28.04
C ASP A 11 -17.83 -18.06 26.57
N PHE A 12 -18.82 -18.13 25.66
CA PHE A 12 -18.59 -18.38 24.24
C PHE A 12 -18.41 -17.08 23.40
N GLY A 13 -17.66 -16.08 23.86
CA GLY A 13 -17.24 -15.00 22.94
C GLY A 13 -17.06 -13.60 23.50
N GLY A 14 -16.60 -13.45 24.74
CA GLY A 14 -16.50 -12.14 25.40
C GLY A 14 -15.31 -11.30 24.94
N VAL A 15 -15.47 -10.53 23.87
CA VAL A 15 -14.84 -9.20 23.78
C VAL A 15 -15.81 -8.24 24.46
N SER A 16 -15.39 -7.55 25.51
CA SER A 16 -16.25 -6.52 26.11
C SER A 16 -16.45 -5.35 25.13
N SER A 17 -17.57 -4.63 25.22
CA SER A 17 -17.87 -3.53 24.28
C SER A 17 -16.74 -2.48 24.20
N MET A 18 -15.98 -2.29 25.28
CA MET A 18 -14.85 -1.36 25.32
C MET A 18 -13.62 -1.89 24.59
N GLU A 19 -13.32 -3.19 24.70
CA GLU A 19 -12.23 -3.86 23.97
C GLU A 19 -12.52 -3.96 22.47
N GLY A 20 -13.79 -4.16 22.11
CA GLY A 20 -14.21 -4.16 20.69
C GLY A 20 -14.01 -2.79 20.04
N LEU A 21 -14.25 -1.70 20.78
CA LEU A 21 -14.00 -0.34 20.33
C LEU A 21 -12.50 -0.02 20.21
N ASP A 22 -11.67 -0.48 21.15
CA ASP A 22 -10.21 -0.33 21.07
C ASP A 22 -9.63 -1.06 19.84
N MET A 23 -10.01 -2.32 19.66
CA MET A 23 -9.61 -3.11 18.49
C MET A 23 -10.04 -2.44 17.19
N ALA A 24 -11.28 -1.95 17.10
CA ALA A 24 -11.79 -1.24 15.93
C ALA A 24 -11.00 0.06 15.66
N GLY A 25 -10.67 0.83 16.70
CA GLY A 25 -9.86 2.04 16.57
C GLY A 25 -8.45 1.76 16.04
N ARG A 26 -7.81 0.70 16.53
CA ARG A 26 -6.46 0.30 16.10
C ARG A 26 -6.45 -0.22 14.67
N LEU A 27 -7.44 -1.01 14.29
CA LEU A 27 -7.64 -1.44 12.90
C LEU A 27 -7.89 -0.25 11.96
N SER A 28 -8.77 0.68 12.37
CA SER A 28 -9.05 1.89 11.60
C SER A 28 -7.78 2.70 11.36
N ASN A 29 -6.95 2.88 12.40
CA ASN A 29 -5.70 3.62 12.28
C ASN A 29 -4.71 2.92 11.33
N ALA A 30 -4.53 1.60 11.45
CA ALA A 30 -3.64 0.85 10.56
C ALA A 30 -4.09 0.91 9.09
N ILE A 31 -5.40 0.85 8.83
CA ILE A 31 -5.95 1.00 7.48
C ILE A 31 -5.74 2.43 6.95
N MET A 32 -6.00 3.45 7.77
CA MET A 32 -5.80 4.85 7.37
C MET A 32 -4.33 5.15 7.06
N ASP A 33 -3.41 4.62 7.86
CA ASP A 33 -1.97 4.76 7.63
C ASP A 33 -1.55 4.09 6.30
N PHE A 34 -2.03 2.87 6.03
CA PHE A 34 -1.80 2.20 4.74
C PHE A 34 -2.35 3.00 3.55
N ILE A 35 -3.57 3.54 3.65
CA ILE A 35 -4.17 4.39 2.62
C ILE A 35 -3.32 5.65 2.40
N GLY A 36 -2.89 6.30 3.48
CA GLY A 36 -2.05 7.50 3.41
C GLY A 36 -0.72 7.23 2.71
N LYS A 37 0.00 6.18 3.12
CA LYS A 37 1.28 5.79 2.52
C LYS A 37 1.12 5.39 1.05
N SER A 38 0.11 4.59 0.73
CA SER A 38 -0.15 4.16 -0.66
C SER A 38 -0.53 5.35 -1.55
N GLY A 39 -1.31 6.30 -1.03
CA GLY A 39 -1.67 7.51 -1.75
C GLY A 39 -0.46 8.41 -2.03
N ALA A 40 0.44 8.55 -1.06
CA ALA A 40 1.69 9.31 -1.24
C ALA A 40 2.58 8.67 -2.31
N GLU A 41 2.85 7.37 -2.24
CA GLU A 41 3.64 6.66 -3.26
C GLU A 41 3.01 6.80 -4.66
N PHE A 42 1.69 6.68 -4.78
CA PHE A 42 1.01 6.84 -6.06
C PHE A 42 1.23 8.24 -6.66
N VAL A 43 1.11 9.29 -5.85
CA VAL A 43 1.35 10.67 -6.29
C VAL A 43 2.81 10.85 -6.71
N GLU A 44 3.76 10.33 -5.94
CA GLU A 44 5.18 10.39 -6.26
C GLU A 44 5.49 9.66 -7.57
N PHE A 45 4.94 8.47 -7.77
CA PHE A 45 5.09 7.69 -8.99
C PHE A 45 4.54 8.42 -10.22
N VAL A 46 3.32 8.95 -10.13
CA VAL A 46 2.70 9.71 -11.23
C VAL A 46 3.52 10.96 -11.55
N ASN A 47 3.99 11.69 -10.54
CA ASN A 47 4.82 12.87 -10.75
C ASN A 47 6.15 12.51 -11.45
N ALA A 48 6.81 11.44 -11.03
CA ALA A 48 8.03 10.95 -11.69
C ALA A 48 7.76 10.58 -13.17
N ARG A 49 6.62 9.93 -13.44
CA ARG A 49 6.25 9.56 -14.81
C ARG A 49 5.96 10.76 -15.71
N LEU A 50 5.25 11.77 -15.19
CA LEU A 50 4.99 13.01 -15.92
C LEU A 50 6.28 13.77 -16.26
N GLN A 51 7.25 13.80 -15.33
CA GLN A 51 8.54 14.43 -15.58
C GLN A 51 9.32 13.73 -16.68
N GLU A 52 9.36 12.39 -16.66
CA GLU A 52 10.00 11.62 -17.71
C GLU A 52 9.29 11.75 -19.07
N ASP A 53 7.95 11.81 -19.08
CA ASP A 53 7.20 12.07 -20.33
C ASP A 53 7.57 13.44 -20.92
N ALA A 54 7.70 14.47 -20.09
CA ALA A 54 8.14 15.80 -20.52
C ALA A 54 9.56 15.79 -21.08
N LYS A 55 10.50 15.06 -20.44
CA LYS A 55 11.88 14.87 -20.94
C LYS A 55 11.89 14.19 -22.31
N VAL A 56 11.07 13.15 -22.49
CA VAL A 56 10.96 12.45 -23.77
C VAL A 56 10.41 13.37 -24.85
N GLN A 57 9.35 14.13 -24.58
CA GLN A 57 8.83 15.11 -25.54
C GLN A 57 9.89 16.14 -25.95
N GLN A 58 10.67 16.65 -25.00
CA GLN A 58 11.76 17.57 -25.30
C GLN A 58 12.86 16.92 -26.15
N ALA A 59 13.22 15.66 -25.85
CA ALA A 59 14.20 14.91 -26.62
C ALA A 59 13.72 14.64 -28.05
N LEU A 60 12.44 14.27 -28.22
CA LEU A 60 11.82 14.03 -29.52
C LEU A 60 11.84 15.28 -30.41
N LEU A 61 11.62 16.46 -29.85
CA LEU A 61 11.70 17.73 -30.59
C LEU A 61 13.13 18.07 -31.06
N SER A 62 14.15 17.43 -30.47
CA SER A 62 15.56 17.65 -30.79
C SER A 62 16.12 16.61 -31.77
N CYS A 63 15.36 15.55 -32.09
CA CYS A 63 15.81 14.49 -32.99
C CYS A 63 15.96 15.01 -34.43
N GLN A 64 17.09 14.69 -35.07
CA GLN A 64 17.36 15.11 -36.46
C GLN A 64 17.23 13.97 -37.47
N ASN A 65 17.14 12.73 -36.99
CA ASN A 65 17.07 11.53 -37.82
C ASN A 65 16.34 10.39 -37.09
N VAL A 66 16.14 9.28 -37.81
CA VAL A 66 15.42 8.11 -37.30
C VAL A 66 16.21 7.36 -36.22
N GLU A 67 17.54 7.43 -36.24
CA GLU A 67 18.39 6.80 -35.22
C GLU A 67 18.22 7.49 -33.85
N ASP A 68 18.18 8.82 -33.83
CA ASP A 68 17.87 9.60 -32.62
C ASP A 68 16.51 9.25 -32.05
N LEU A 69 15.49 9.18 -32.92
CA LEU A 69 14.14 8.79 -32.53
C LEU A 69 14.11 7.38 -31.92
N SER A 70 14.73 6.41 -32.58
CA SER A 70 14.80 5.01 -32.11
C SER A 70 15.44 4.91 -30.72
N ARG A 71 16.54 5.66 -30.51
CA ARG A 71 17.22 5.72 -29.21
C ARG A 71 16.33 6.31 -28.13
N VAL A 72 15.69 7.46 -28.37
CA VAL A 72 14.78 8.09 -27.40
C VAL A 72 13.63 7.16 -27.03
N GLN A 73 13.06 6.44 -28.00
CA GLN A 73 11.98 5.50 -27.75
C GLN A 73 12.42 4.26 -26.95
N ALA A 74 13.60 3.71 -27.28
CA ALA A 74 14.16 2.58 -26.55
C ALA A 74 14.47 2.96 -25.09
N ASP A 75 15.03 4.16 -24.89
CA ASP A 75 15.33 4.70 -23.56
C ASP A 75 14.04 4.90 -22.75
N PHE A 76 12.99 5.49 -23.35
CA PHE A 76 11.69 5.65 -22.71
C PHE A 76 11.09 4.33 -22.23
N VAL A 77 11.06 3.31 -23.09
CA VAL A 77 10.49 2.00 -22.74
C VAL A 77 11.30 1.34 -21.63
N ARG A 78 12.63 1.38 -21.70
CA ARG A 78 13.50 0.84 -20.65
C ARG A 78 13.25 1.52 -19.31
N THR A 79 13.26 2.85 -19.29
CA THR A 79 13.01 3.62 -18.06
C THR A 79 11.61 3.38 -17.50
N ALA A 80 10.59 3.28 -18.36
CA ALA A 80 9.24 2.94 -17.91
C ALA A 80 9.21 1.56 -17.24
N LEU A 81 9.79 0.53 -17.87
CA LEU A 81 9.83 -0.82 -17.31
C LEU A 81 10.53 -0.89 -15.96
N GLU A 82 11.67 -0.20 -15.82
CA GLU A 82 12.41 -0.09 -14.57
C GLU A 82 11.55 0.55 -13.48
N GLN A 83 10.96 1.71 -13.76
CA GLN A 83 10.16 2.44 -12.78
C GLN A 83 8.88 1.70 -12.36
N TYR A 84 8.15 1.08 -13.29
CA TYR A 84 6.96 0.28 -12.96
C TYR A 84 7.32 -0.95 -12.13
N THR A 85 8.47 -1.58 -12.41
CA THR A 85 8.95 -2.73 -11.66
C THR A 85 9.34 -2.35 -10.24
N GLU A 86 10.07 -1.24 -10.08
CA GLU A 86 10.43 -0.70 -8.78
C GLU A 86 9.20 -0.29 -7.96
N GLU A 87 8.25 0.39 -8.59
CA GLU A 87 7.00 0.82 -7.96
C GLU A 87 6.17 -0.38 -7.51
N THR A 88 6.04 -1.40 -8.36
CA THR A 88 5.39 -2.66 -7.98
C THR A 88 6.07 -3.28 -6.75
N GLY A 89 7.41 -3.27 -6.72
CA GLY A 89 8.17 -3.72 -5.56
C GLY A 89 7.90 -2.90 -4.29
N ARG A 90 7.77 -1.58 -4.40
CA ARG A 90 7.38 -0.70 -3.27
C ARG A 90 5.99 -1.02 -2.77
N MET A 91 5.02 -1.17 -3.66
CA MET A 91 3.63 -1.50 -3.31
C MET A 91 3.49 -2.87 -2.64
N ILE A 92 4.25 -3.88 -3.08
CA ILE A 92 4.30 -5.19 -2.42
C ILE A 92 4.82 -5.06 -0.98
N ARG A 93 5.89 -4.26 -0.77
CA ARG A 93 6.44 -4.03 0.58
C ARG A 93 5.45 -3.30 1.48
N LEU A 94 4.80 -2.24 0.98
CA LEU A 94 3.76 -1.52 1.72
C LEU A 94 2.60 -2.43 2.09
N SER A 95 2.11 -3.23 1.14
CA SER A 95 1.00 -4.15 1.38
C SER A 95 1.35 -5.24 2.40
N SER A 96 2.57 -5.78 2.33
CA SER A 96 3.08 -6.75 3.32
C SER A 96 3.20 -6.14 4.71
N ALA A 97 3.77 -4.93 4.82
CA ALA A 97 3.89 -4.21 6.07
C ALA A 97 2.51 -3.91 6.69
N ALA A 98 1.57 -3.40 5.89
CA ALA A 98 0.20 -3.13 6.32
C ALA A 98 -0.52 -4.40 6.78
N SER A 99 -0.35 -5.52 6.08
CA SER A 99 -0.94 -6.81 6.48
C SER A 99 -0.42 -7.25 7.86
N GLN A 100 0.89 -7.11 8.10
CA GLN A 100 1.49 -7.42 9.40
C GLN A 100 0.98 -6.47 10.50
N GLU A 101 0.85 -5.19 10.20
CA GLU A 101 0.36 -4.17 11.14
C GLU A 101 -1.12 -4.39 11.50
N ILE A 102 -1.97 -4.68 10.51
CA ILE A 102 -3.39 -4.97 10.70
C ILE A 102 -3.57 -6.25 11.52
N LEU A 103 -2.83 -7.32 11.20
CA LEU A 103 -2.86 -8.56 11.97
C LEU A 103 -2.36 -8.34 13.40
N GLY A 104 -1.27 -7.58 13.57
CA GLY A 104 -0.77 -7.20 14.89
C GLY A 104 -1.78 -6.34 15.67
N ALA A 105 -2.50 -5.44 14.98
CA ALA A 105 -3.56 -4.63 15.55
C ALA A 105 -4.74 -5.48 16.04
N ALA A 106 -5.09 -6.55 15.31
CA ALA A 106 -6.13 -7.48 15.72
C ALA A 106 -5.73 -8.40 16.89
N LEU A 107 -4.45 -8.79 16.99
CA LEU A 107 -3.98 -9.82 17.93
C LEU A 107 -3.46 -9.29 19.27
N LYS A 108 -3.04 -8.02 19.33
CA LYS A 108 -2.58 -7.42 20.61
C LYS A 108 -3.79 -7.34 21.55
N LYS A 109 -3.78 -8.23 22.56
CA LYS A 109 -4.79 -8.31 23.62
C LYS A 109 -4.91 -6.95 24.31
N SER A 110 -6.13 -6.46 24.45
CA SER A 110 -6.50 -5.35 25.31
C SER A 110 -5.93 -5.61 26.70
N ALA A 111 -4.97 -4.78 27.11
CA ALA A 111 -4.37 -4.83 28.44
C ALA A 111 -5.34 -4.29 29.49
#